data_AF-A0A662G4I6-F1
#
_entry.id   AF-A0A662G4I6-F1
#
_cell.length_a   1.000
_cell.length_b   1.000
_cell.length_c   1.000
_cell.angle_alpha   90.00
_cell.angle_beta   90.00
_cell.angle_gamma   90.00
#
_symmetry.space_group_name_H-M   'P 1'
#
loop_
_entity.id
_entity.type
_entity.pdbx_description
1 polymer ?
#
loop_
_entity_poly.entity_id
_entity_poly.type
_entity_poly.pdbx_seq_one_letter_code
_entity_poly.pdbx_strand_id
1 'polypeptide(L)'
;LRFAVEKVKKIVYTHNIIEGFPILKKASENIDEEIEKLIAEIFNANDMELNNSEFSRIFEKSLKLWRFLILKYAASVDNVRSKYENLSFDSLISQAIPQVAEYKIDGSRLGLSRNLSIDVFLPTYMVVDYKTGSRKHFHKLATTGYALVLEAELEVEVNVGAIIYIWFNGDNLPFLRTEYYYIGDEHRREFLETRDALIEIIEHSRDPGMPVRCYPYCPYRKICWRDKS
;
A
#
# COMPACT_ATOMS: atom_id res chain seq x y z
N LEU A 1 -12.22 7.82 15.34
CA LEU A 1 -11.30 7.58 14.21
C LEU A 1 -11.87 6.57 13.21
N ARG A 2 -12.22 5.35 13.65
CA ARG A 2 -12.90 4.31 12.84
C ARG A 2 -14.00 4.85 11.92
N PHE A 3 -15.04 5.48 12.48
CA PHE A 3 -16.19 5.98 11.72
C PHE A 3 -15.81 6.95 10.60
N ALA A 4 -14.81 7.82 10.83
CA ALA A 4 -14.32 8.75 9.81
C ALA A 4 -13.61 8.01 8.66
N VAL A 5 -12.76 7.01 8.97
CA VAL A 5 -12.08 6.18 7.96
C VAL A 5 -13.11 5.41 7.12
N GLU A 6 -14.04 4.72 7.78
CA GLU A 6 -15.09 3.94 7.12
C GLU A 6 -15.99 4.82 6.25
N LYS A 7 -16.41 5.99 6.75
CA LYS A 7 -17.23 6.94 6.00
C LYS A 7 -16.53 7.42 4.73
N VAL A 8 -15.27 7.86 4.85
CA VAL A 8 -14.52 8.35 3.68
C VAL A 8 -14.32 7.22 2.67
N LYS A 9 -13.87 6.03 3.10
CA LYS A 9 -13.72 4.87 2.21
C LYS A 9 -15.05 4.53 1.53
N LYS A 10 -16.16 4.47 2.26
CA LYS A 10 -17.49 4.24 1.69
C LYS A 10 -17.84 5.27 0.62
N ILE A 11 -17.65 6.56 0.90
CA ILE A 11 -17.93 7.64 -0.07
C ILE A 11 -17.11 7.42 -1.35
N VAL A 12 -15.81 7.18 -1.20
CA VAL A 12 -14.89 7.06 -2.32
C VAL A 12 -15.19 5.81 -3.14
N TYR A 13 -15.29 4.62 -2.53
CA TYR A 13 -15.57 3.37 -3.23
C TYR A 13 -16.96 3.33 -3.86
N THR A 14 -18.00 3.89 -3.21
CA THR A 14 -19.37 3.88 -3.75
C THR A 14 -19.56 4.86 -4.91
N HIS A 15 -18.92 6.02 -4.86
CA HIS A 15 -19.16 7.09 -5.85
C HIS A 15 -18.01 7.29 -6.83
N ASN A 16 -16.93 6.53 -6.70
CA ASN A 16 -15.70 6.68 -7.48
C ASN A 16 -15.14 8.11 -7.42
N ILE A 17 -15.23 8.76 -6.26
CA ILE A 17 -14.78 10.14 -6.06
C ILE A 17 -13.30 10.12 -5.67
N ILE A 18 -12.47 10.78 -6.48
CA ILE A 18 -11.02 10.87 -6.30
C ILE A 18 -10.54 12.30 -6.02
N GLU A 19 -11.45 13.22 -5.73
CA GLU A 19 -11.19 14.62 -5.41
C GLU A 19 -11.52 14.94 -3.95
N GLY A 20 -10.60 15.63 -3.27
CA GLY A 20 -10.72 15.93 -1.84
C GLY A 20 -11.92 16.81 -1.52
N PHE A 21 -12.20 17.85 -2.31
CA PHE A 21 -13.33 18.75 -2.04
C PHE A 21 -14.71 18.04 -2.10
N PRO A 22 -15.04 17.24 -3.13
CA PRO A 22 -16.26 16.42 -3.12
C PRO A 22 -16.32 15.41 -1.97
N ILE A 23 -15.19 14.79 -1.58
CA ILE A 23 -15.13 13.92 -0.39
C ILE A 23 -15.51 14.71 0.87
N LEU A 24 -14.89 15.87 1.08
CA LEU A 24 -15.15 16.75 2.21
C LEU A 24 -16.63 17.15 2.28
N LYS A 25 -17.20 17.58 1.14
CA LYS A 25 -18.60 18.00 1.05
C LYS A 25 -19.53 16.86 1.46
N LYS A 26 -19.40 15.69 0.83
CA LYS A 26 -20.25 14.53 1.13
C LYS A 26 -20.08 13.98 2.54
N ALA A 27 -18.85 13.96 3.06
CA ALA A 27 -18.57 13.50 4.42
C ALA A 27 -19.01 14.50 5.50
N SER A 28 -19.36 15.73 5.11
CA SER A 28 -19.91 16.75 6.00
C SER A 28 -21.45 16.80 5.98
N GLU A 29 -22.10 16.08 5.06
CA GLU A 29 -23.56 15.99 5.00
C GLU A 29 -24.10 15.24 6.23
N ASN A 30 -25.10 15.82 6.89
CA ASN A 30 -25.81 15.26 8.06
C ASN A 30 -24.90 14.85 9.23
N ILE A 31 -23.72 15.48 9.36
CA ILE A 31 -22.74 15.07 10.38
C ILE A 31 -23.23 15.28 11.81
N ASP A 32 -23.99 16.36 12.05
CA ASP A 32 -24.50 16.67 13.38
C ASP A 32 -25.41 15.52 13.87
N GLU A 33 -26.37 15.10 13.05
CA GLU A 33 -27.24 13.95 13.35
C GLU A 33 -26.47 12.63 13.52
N GLU A 34 -25.42 12.39 12.72
CA GLU A 34 -24.61 11.17 12.83
C GLU A 34 -23.80 11.13 14.13
N ILE A 35 -23.25 12.27 14.56
CA ILE A 35 -22.51 12.36 15.82
C ILE A 35 -23.46 12.24 17.02
N GLU A 36 -24.64 12.85 16.98
CA GLU A 36 -25.64 12.70 18.03
C GLU A 36 -26.04 11.24 18.21
N LYS A 37 -26.35 10.54 17.11
CA LYS A 37 -26.67 9.10 17.12
C LYS A 37 -25.52 8.28 17.68
N LEU A 38 -24.29 8.55 17.25
CA LEU A 38 -23.11 7.82 17.72
C LEU A 38 -22.86 8.02 19.22
N ILE A 39 -23.01 9.24 19.73
CA ILE A 39 -22.89 9.52 21.16
C ILE A 39 -23.98 8.75 21.92
N ALA A 40 -25.24 8.82 21.46
CA ALA A 40 -26.33 8.09 22.10
C ALA A 40 -26.08 6.58 22.13
N GLU A 41 -25.64 5.98 21.02
CA GLU A 41 -25.31 4.56 20.93
C GLU A 41 -24.21 4.15 21.91
N ILE A 42 -23.11 4.91 21.97
CA ILE A 42 -21.97 4.60 22.85
C ILE A 42 -22.36 4.71 24.32
N PHE A 43 -23.09 5.75 24.71
CA PHE A 43 -23.42 5.98 26.13
C PHE A 43 -24.51 5.02 26.62
N ASN A 44 -25.51 4.72 25.79
CA ASN A 44 -26.52 3.70 26.10
C ASN A 44 -25.89 2.31 26.23
N ALA A 45 -24.94 1.95 25.36
CA ALA A 45 -24.28 0.64 25.42
C ALA A 45 -23.42 0.45 26.68
N ASN A 46 -23.10 1.53 27.40
CA ASN A 46 -22.29 1.51 28.62
C ASN A 46 -23.10 1.83 29.89
N ASP A 47 -24.44 1.86 29.82
CA ASP A 47 -25.34 2.26 30.91
C ASP A 47 -24.96 3.61 31.56
N MET A 48 -24.50 4.57 30.74
CA MET A 48 -24.08 5.90 31.20
C MET A 48 -25.09 6.97 30.80
N GLU A 49 -25.61 7.74 31.76
CA GLU A 49 -26.45 8.91 31.49
C GLU A 49 -25.59 10.17 31.36
N LEU A 50 -25.81 10.94 30.28
CA LEU A 50 -25.19 12.25 30.08
C LEU A 50 -26.17 13.35 30.46
N ASN A 51 -25.73 14.31 31.26
CA ASN A 51 -26.49 15.56 31.38
C ASN A 51 -26.30 16.43 30.12
N ASN A 52 -27.18 17.42 29.94
CA ASN A 52 -27.16 18.29 28.77
C ASN A 52 -25.81 19.00 28.55
N SER A 53 -25.14 19.42 29.63
CA SER A 53 -23.87 20.15 29.52
C SER A 53 -22.72 19.23 29.07
N GLU A 54 -22.72 17.98 29.53
CA GLU A 54 -21.72 16.99 29.15
C GLU A 54 -21.92 16.54 27.70
N PHE A 55 -23.17 16.31 27.31
CA PHE A 55 -23.52 15.98 25.94
C PHE A 55 -23.04 17.08 24.98
N SER A 56 -23.39 18.35 25.21
CA SER A 56 -22.95 19.45 24.37
C SER A 56 -21.43 19.53 24.24
N ARG A 57 -20.70 19.33 25.35
CA ARG A 57 -19.24 19.35 25.35
C ARG A 57 -18.62 18.21 24.53
N ILE A 58 -19.18 17.00 24.65
CA ILE A 58 -18.71 15.82 23.89
C ILE A 58 -19.04 16.00 22.41
N PHE A 59 -20.27 16.42 22.11
CA PHE A 59 -20.73 16.70 20.76
C PHE A 59 -19.80 17.69 20.05
N GLU A 60 -19.52 18.85 20.68
CA GLU A 60 -18.61 19.85 20.10
C GLU A 60 -17.22 19.30 19.81
N LYS A 61 -16.65 18.51 20.73
CA LYS A 61 -15.33 17.88 20.55
C LYS A 61 -15.36 16.88 19.41
N SER A 62 -16.37 16.03 19.36
CA SER A 62 -16.56 15.02 18.31
C SER A 62 -16.71 15.67 16.94
N LEU A 63 -17.49 16.76 16.84
CA LEU A 63 -17.69 17.50 15.60
C LEU A 63 -16.40 18.15 15.11
N LYS A 64 -15.63 18.78 16.01
CA LYS A 64 -14.31 19.36 15.68
C LYS A 64 -13.33 18.27 15.21
N LEU A 65 -13.29 17.15 15.92
CA LEU A 65 -12.43 16.02 15.55
C LEU A 65 -12.82 15.42 14.19
N TRP A 66 -14.12 15.24 13.94
CA TRP A 66 -14.62 14.76 12.65
C TRP A 66 -14.17 15.67 11.51
N ARG A 67 -14.45 16.97 11.61
CA ARG A 67 -14.06 17.96 10.59
C ARG A 67 -12.56 17.93 10.32
N PHE A 68 -11.74 17.87 11.37
CA PHE A 68 -10.29 17.73 11.23
C PHE A 68 -9.89 16.47 10.46
N LEU A 69 -10.46 15.31 10.82
CA LEU A 69 -10.15 14.03 10.17
C LEU A 69 -10.57 14.00 8.71
N ILE A 70 -11.78 14.47 8.39
CA ILE A 70 -12.26 14.53 6.99
C ILE A 70 -11.40 15.48 6.16
N LEU A 71 -11.06 16.65 6.68
CA LEU A 71 -10.14 17.58 6.02
C LEU A 71 -8.78 16.92 5.75
N LYS A 72 -8.23 16.20 6.74
CA LYS A 72 -6.98 15.47 6.60
C LYS A 72 -7.07 14.40 5.51
N TYR A 73 -8.12 13.58 5.48
CA TYR A 73 -8.27 12.53 4.47
C TYR A 73 -8.53 13.10 3.07
N ALA A 74 -9.37 14.12 2.94
CA ALA A 74 -9.60 14.83 1.68
C ALA A 74 -8.31 15.42 1.12
N ALA A 75 -7.55 16.13 1.96
CA ALA A 75 -6.25 16.69 1.59
C ALA A 75 -5.23 15.60 1.24
N SER A 76 -5.24 14.46 1.94
CA SER A 76 -4.38 13.31 1.65
C SER A 76 -4.65 12.75 0.25
N VAL A 77 -5.93 12.60 -0.14
CA VAL A 77 -6.32 12.13 -1.48
C VAL A 77 -5.83 13.10 -2.55
N ASP A 78 -6.05 14.40 -2.38
CA ASP A 78 -5.57 15.41 -3.34
C ASP A 78 -4.03 15.45 -3.40
N ASN A 79 -3.35 15.30 -2.26
CA ASN A 79 -1.89 15.29 -2.19
C ASN A 79 -1.30 14.10 -2.97
N VAL A 80 -1.77 12.87 -2.69
CA VAL A 80 -1.31 11.66 -3.40
C VAL A 80 -1.59 11.78 -4.90
N ARG A 81 -2.80 12.22 -5.26
CA ARG A 81 -3.15 12.43 -6.68
C ARG A 81 -2.27 13.49 -7.35
N SER A 82 -1.90 14.56 -6.63
CA SER A 82 -1.05 15.62 -7.20
C SER A 82 0.40 15.19 -7.42
N LYS A 83 0.88 14.21 -6.65
CA LYS A 83 2.26 13.69 -6.73
C LYS A 83 2.46 12.67 -7.84
N TYR A 84 1.43 11.88 -8.17
CA TYR A 84 1.56 10.73 -9.05
C TYR A 84 0.54 10.75 -10.18
N GLU A 85 1.03 10.65 -11.42
CA GLU A 85 0.18 10.50 -12.60
C GLU A 85 -0.24 9.03 -12.77
N ASN A 86 -1.45 8.80 -13.30
CA ASN A 86 -1.96 7.49 -13.71
C ASN A 86 -2.02 6.41 -12.59
N LEU A 87 -2.20 6.80 -11.32
CA LEU A 87 -2.48 5.83 -10.26
C LEU A 87 -3.79 5.09 -10.51
N SER A 88 -3.78 3.78 -10.27
CA SER A 88 -5.04 3.03 -10.17
C SER A 88 -5.85 3.54 -8.98
N PHE A 89 -7.17 3.45 -9.09
CA PHE A 89 -8.08 3.90 -8.03
C PHE A 89 -7.73 3.26 -6.67
N ASP A 90 -7.49 1.95 -6.65
CA ASP A 90 -7.13 1.24 -5.42
C ASP A 90 -5.78 1.68 -4.83
N SER A 91 -4.78 1.94 -5.68
CA SER A 91 -3.48 2.45 -5.24
C SER A 91 -3.60 3.85 -4.63
N LEU A 92 -4.39 4.74 -5.26
CA LEU A 92 -4.66 6.07 -4.73
C LEU A 92 -5.24 6.00 -3.32
N ILE A 93 -6.24 5.15 -3.10
CA ILE A 93 -6.91 5.06 -1.79
C ILE A 93 -6.07 4.36 -0.74
N SER A 94 -5.31 3.34 -1.13
CA SER A 94 -4.39 2.64 -0.24
C SER A 94 -3.25 3.55 0.22
N GLN A 95 -2.74 4.43 -0.64
CA GLN A 95 -1.73 5.43 -0.26
C GLN A 95 -2.32 6.59 0.55
N ALA A 96 -3.46 7.13 0.13
CA ALA A 96 -4.06 8.29 0.78
C ALA A 96 -4.71 7.95 2.13
N ILE A 97 -5.26 6.75 2.28
CA ILE A 97 -6.02 6.29 3.46
C ILE A 97 -5.66 4.82 3.79
N PRO A 98 -4.41 4.54 4.20
CA PRO A 98 -3.91 3.18 4.42
C PRO A 98 -4.58 2.47 5.62
N GLN A 99 -5.23 3.21 6.51
CA GLN A 99 -5.78 2.68 7.76
C GLN A 99 -6.89 1.66 7.50
N VAL A 100 -6.78 0.49 8.13
CA VAL A 100 -7.86 -0.49 8.27
C VAL A 100 -8.33 -0.43 9.72
N ALA A 101 -9.54 0.09 9.94
CA ALA A 101 -10.10 0.18 11.29
C ALA A 101 -10.70 -1.18 11.72
N GLU A 102 -10.64 -1.50 13.01
CA GLU A 102 -11.21 -2.73 13.60
C GLU A 102 -10.73 -4.02 12.92
N TYR A 103 -9.43 -4.13 12.66
CA TYR A 103 -8.87 -5.30 12.01
C TYR A 103 -8.92 -6.51 12.95
N LYS A 104 -9.66 -7.56 12.54
CA LYS A 104 -9.82 -8.79 13.32
C LYS A 104 -8.65 -9.75 13.11
N ILE A 105 -8.11 -10.28 14.19
CA ILE A 105 -7.03 -11.27 14.19
C ILE A 105 -7.27 -12.37 15.24
N ASP A 106 -6.84 -13.59 14.94
CA ASP A 106 -6.86 -14.72 15.88
C ASP A 106 -5.60 -14.72 16.76
N GLY A 107 -5.77 -14.35 18.02
CA GLY A 107 -4.71 -14.31 19.01
C GLY A 107 -4.48 -15.63 19.77
N SER A 108 -5.24 -16.69 19.48
CA SER A 108 -5.22 -17.92 20.29
C SER A 108 -3.86 -18.62 20.34
N ARG A 109 -3.05 -18.49 19.29
CA ARG A 109 -1.68 -19.03 19.23
C ARG A 109 -0.73 -18.40 20.24
N LEU A 110 -1.09 -17.24 20.80
CA LEU A 110 -0.35 -16.54 21.86
C LEU A 110 -1.12 -16.55 23.19
N GLY A 111 -2.18 -17.36 23.32
CA GLY A 111 -3.04 -17.38 24.51
C GLY A 111 -3.99 -16.20 24.63
N LEU A 112 -4.18 -15.42 23.56
CA LEU A 112 -5.13 -14.28 23.52
C LEU A 112 -6.49 -14.71 22.94
N SER A 113 -7.45 -13.78 22.94
CA SER A 113 -8.77 -13.99 22.33
C SER A 113 -8.67 -14.32 20.83
N ARG A 114 -9.52 -15.26 20.37
CA ARG A 114 -9.67 -15.61 18.94
C ARG A 114 -10.22 -14.47 18.09
N ASN A 115 -10.91 -13.52 18.71
CA ASN A 115 -11.57 -12.40 18.02
C ASN A 115 -10.93 -11.07 18.42
N LEU A 116 -9.60 -11.05 18.53
CA LEU A 116 -8.87 -9.84 18.89
C LEU A 116 -9.12 -8.76 17.82
N SER A 117 -9.50 -7.57 18.25
CA SER A 117 -9.68 -6.40 17.37
C SER A 117 -8.49 -5.48 17.55
N ILE A 118 -7.84 -5.10 16.46
CA ILE A 118 -6.86 -4.02 16.44
C ILE A 118 -7.60 -2.76 16.00
N ASP A 119 -7.55 -1.70 16.82
CA ASP A 119 -8.27 -0.44 16.56
C ASP A 119 -7.95 0.13 15.18
N VAL A 120 -6.65 0.14 14.84
CA VAL A 120 -6.14 0.54 13.52
C VAL A 120 -4.99 -0.36 13.13
N PHE A 121 -5.15 -1.06 12.01
CA PHE A 121 -4.10 -1.79 11.34
C PHE A 121 -3.64 -1.00 10.11
N LEU A 122 -2.32 -0.86 9.97
CA LEU A 122 -1.69 -0.33 8.77
C LEU A 122 -1.11 -1.55 8.04
N PRO A 123 -1.63 -1.94 6.86
CA PRO A 123 -1.15 -3.10 6.13
C PRO A 123 0.37 -3.08 5.98
N THR A 124 0.98 -4.21 6.30
CA THR A 124 2.44 -4.40 6.32
C THR A 124 3.04 -4.17 4.94
N TYR A 125 4.22 -3.55 4.90
CA TYR A 125 5.01 -3.38 3.69
C TYR A 125 5.69 -4.70 3.29
N MET A 126 4.94 -5.56 2.62
CA MET A 126 5.49 -6.65 1.81
C MET A 126 5.43 -6.23 0.34
N VAL A 127 6.54 -6.42 -0.37
CA VAL A 127 6.63 -6.15 -1.80
C VAL A 127 6.49 -7.44 -2.59
N VAL A 128 5.63 -7.44 -3.58
CA VAL A 128 5.31 -8.63 -4.39
C VAL A 128 5.54 -8.31 -5.86
N ASP A 129 6.18 -9.23 -6.58
CA ASP A 129 6.41 -9.12 -8.03
C ASP A 129 5.99 -10.41 -8.74
N TYR A 130 5.28 -10.25 -9.85
CA TYR A 130 4.76 -11.35 -10.65
C TYR A 130 5.68 -11.60 -11.84
N LYS A 131 6.04 -12.85 -12.09
CA LYS A 131 6.95 -13.23 -13.18
C LYS A 131 6.39 -14.38 -13.99
N THR A 132 6.38 -14.22 -15.31
CA THR A 132 6.15 -15.31 -16.25
C THR A 132 7.49 -15.86 -16.74
N GLY A 133 7.56 -17.18 -16.98
CA GLY A 133 8.77 -17.83 -17.50
C GLY A 133 9.74 -18.34 -16.43
N SER A 134 11.00 -18.53 -16.79
CA SER A 134 11.96 -19.23 -15.91
C SER A 134 12.38 -18.38 -14.70
N ARG A 135 12.56 -19.03 -13.56
CA ARG A 135 13.16 -18.44 -12.35
C ARG A 135 14.55 -17.88 -12.63
N LYS A 136 14.82 -16.64 -12.19
CA LYS A 136 16.14 -15.99 -12.26
C LYS A 136 16.48 -15.37 -10.90
N HIS A 137 17.77 -15.34 -10.57
CA HIS A 137 18.28 -14.77 -9.33
C HIS A 137 17.94 -13.27 -9.20
N PHE A 138 18.19 -12.50 -10.27
CA PHE A 138 17.98 -11.06 -10.29
C PHE A 138 16.51 -10.63 -10.13
N HIS A 139 15.52 -11.54 -10.18
CA HIS A 139 14.12 -11.16 -9.95
C HIS A 139 13.91 -10.54 -8.57
N LYS A 140 14.68 -10.96 -7.56
CA LYS A 140 14.63 -10.38 -6.21
C LYS A 140 15.10 -8.92 -6.17
N LEU A 141 15.90 -8.47 -7.14
CA LEU A 141 16.34 -7.08 -7.22
C LEU A 141 15.16 -6.14 -7.45
N ALA A 142 14.14 -6.57 -8.21
CA ALA A 142 12.96 -5.73 -8.48
C ALA A 142 12.19 -5.43 -7.18
N THR A 143 11.83 -6.46 -6.42
CA THR A 143 11.17 -6.31 -5.12
C THR A 143 12.07 -5.61 -4.11
N THR A 144 13.39 -5.83 -4.14
CA THR A 144 14.32 -5.08 -3.25
C THR A 144 14.38 -3.59 -3.60
N GLY A 145 14.33 -3.24 -4.88
CA GLY A 145 14.22 -1.86 -5.33
C GLY A 145 12.91 -1.22 -4.87
N TYR A 146 11.78 -1.94 -4.97
CA TYR A 146 10.50 -1.47 -4.44
C TYR A 146 10.57 -1.24 -2.92
N ALA A 147 11.21 -2.16 -2.19
CA ALA A 147 11.42 -2.02 -0.76
C ALA A 147 12.24 -0.77 -0.41
N LEU A 148 13.38 -0.56 -1.06
CA LEU A 148 14.22 0.63 -0.82
C LEU A 148 13.50 1.95 -1.13
N VAL A 149 12.68 1.98 -2.20
CA VAL A 149 11.87 3.16 -2.53
C VAL A 149 10.81 3.42 -1.46
N LEU A 150 10.12 2.37 -0.99
CA LEU A 150 9.14 2.50 0.08
C LEU A 150 9.79 2.89 1.41
N GLU A 151 10.95 2.33 1.74
CA GLU A 151 11.74 2.68 2.93
C GLU A 151 12.12 4.17 2.93
N ALA A 152 12.56 4.68 1.77
CA ALA A 152 12.93 6.08 1.61
C ALA A 152 11.72 7.04 1.67
N GLU A 153 10.58 6.66 1.10
CA GLU A 153 9.38 7.53 1.07
C GLU A 153 8.61 7.50 2.39
N LEU A 154 8.51 6.34 3.03
CA LEU A 154 7.61 6.11 4.17
C LEU A 154 8.32 6.02 5.51
N GLU A 155 9.65 6.03 5.53
CA GLU A 155 10.49 5.96 6.74
C GLU A 155 10.20 4.71 7.60
N VAL A 156 9.87 3.60 6.95
CA VAL A 156 9.50 2.31 7.57
C VAL A 156 10.21 1.16 6.87
N GLU A 157 10.66 0.16 7.65
CA GLU A 157 11.38 -0.99 7.10
C GLU A 157 10.46 -1.89 6.25
N VAL A 158 10.95 -2.30 5.08
CA VAL A 158 10.26 -3.19 4.13
C VAL A 158 11.08 -4.47 3.97
N ASN A 159 10.94 -5.37 4.93
CA ASN A 159 11.85 -6.49 5.13
C ASN A 159 11.38 -7.81 4.47
N VAL A 160 10.23 -7.85 3.80
CA VAL A 160 9.70 -9.08 3.20
C VAL A 160 9.34 -8.88 1.74
N GLY A 161 9.91 -9.74 0.89
CA GLY A 161 9.60 -9.80 -0.53
C GLY A 161 8.95 -11.14 -0.90
N ALA A 162 8.11 -11.11 -1.92
CA ALA A 162 7.59 -12.33 -2.55
C ALA A 162 7.68 -12.23 -4.07
N ILE A 163 8.15 -13.31 -4.71
CA ILE A 163 8.05 -13.47 -6.16
C ILE A 163 6.99 -14.52 -6.46
N ILE A 164 5.97 -14.15 -7.23
CA ILE A 164 4.92 -15.08 -7.69
C ILE A 164 5.23 -15.44 -9.14
N TYR A 165 5.72 -16.67 -9.34
CA TYR A 165 5.96 -17.21 -10.66
C TYR A 165 4.69 -17.84 -11.23
N ILE A 166 4.35 -17.48 -12.46
CA ILE A 166 3.16 -17.94 -13.17
C ILE A 166 3.59 -18.71 -14.43
N TRP A 167 3.11 -19.95 -14.57
CA TRP A 167 3.24 -20.77 -15.77
C TRP A 167 1.87 -21.24 -16.24
N PHE A 168 1.81 -21.76 -17.46
CA PHE A 168 0.61 -22.37 -18.02
C PHE A 168 0.93 -23.80 -18.44
N ASN A 169 0.05 -24.74 -18.13
CA ASN A 169 0.18 -26.12 -18.56
C ASN A 169 -0.26 -26.30 -20.04
N GLY A 170 -0.24 -27.53 -20.55
CA GLY A 170 -0.64 -27.84 -21.94
C GLY A 170 -2.10 -27.48 -22.29
N ASP A 171 -2.96 -27.34 -21.28
CA ASP A 171 -4.38 -26.97 -21.43
C ASP A 171 -4.62 -25.47 -21.14
N ASN A 172 -3.56 -24.65 -21.08
CA ASN A 172 -3.60 -23.22 -20.73
C ASN A 172 -4.13 -22.91 -19.31
N LEU A 173 -4.10 -23.88 -18.38
CA LEU A 173 -4.42 -23.62 -16.98
C LEU A 173 -3.20 -23.05 -16.25
N PRO A 174 -3.38 -22.00 -15.43
CA PRO A 174 -2.27 -21.38 -14.72
C PRO A 174 -1.80 -22.23 -13.54
N PHE A 175 -0.50 -22.34 -13.37
CA PHE A 175 0.18 -22.89 -12.21
C PHE A 175 1.03 -21.80 -11.56
N LEU A 176 0.82 -21.55 -10.26
CA LEU A 176 1.48 -20.50 -9.50
C LEU A 176 2.44 -21.10 -8.47
N ARG A 177 3.62 -20.50 -8.34
CA ARG A 177 4.55 -20.76 -7.22
C ARG A 177 4.99 -19.44 -6.61
N THR A 178 4.75 -19.29 -5.31
CA THR A 178 5.20 -18.14 -4.55
C THR A 178 6.50 -18.45 -3.82
N GLU A 179 7.49 -17.58 -3.95
CA GLU A 179 8.74 -17.61 -3.20
C GLU A 179 8.82 -16.39 -2.30
N TYR A 180 8.65 -16.60 -0.99
CA TYR A 180 8.87 -15.59 0.03
C TYR A 180 10.34 -15.54 0.43
N TYR A 181 10.88 -14.35 0.71
CA TYR A 181 12.23 -14.18 1.21
C TYR A 181 12.37 -12.90 2.03
N TYR A 182 13.35 -12.90 2.94
CA TYR A 182 13.70 -11.72 3.72
C TYR A 182 14.57 -10.78 2.90
N ILE A 183 14.20 -9.49 2.85
CA ILE A 183 14.99 -8.43 2.23
C ILE A 183 15.96 -7.93 3.29
N GLY A 184 17.18 -8.46 3.26
CA GLY A 184 18.28 -8.06 4.13
C GLY A 184 19.28 -7.14 3.44
N ASP A 185 20.29 -6.71 4.19
CA ASP A 185 21.32 -5.77 3.72
C ASP A 185 22.08 -6.24 2.48
N GLU A 186 22.29 -7.54 2.33
CA GLU A 186 22.90 -8.13 1.13
C GLU A 186 22.10 -7.79 -0.13
N HIS A 187 20.77 -7.95 -0.08
CA HIS A 187 19.91 -7.67 -1.21
C HIS A 187 19.89 -6.16 -1.53
N ARG A 188 19.83 -5.32 -0.48
CA ARG A 188 19.84 -3.86 -0.62
C ARG A 188 21.14 -3.38 -1.26
N ARG A 189 22.28 -3.91 -0.81
CA ARG A 189 23.59 -3.64 -1.37
C ARG A 189 23.68 -4.09 -2.83
N GLU A 190 23.29 -5.34 -3.11
CA GLU A 190 23.31 -5.88 -4.48
C GLU A 190 22.47 -5.02 -5.43
N PHE A 191 21.28 -4.57 -4.99
CA PHE A 191 20.46 -3.65 -5.77
C PHE A 191 21.15 -2.32 -6.05
N LEU A 192 21.69 -1.66 -5.01
CA LEU A 192 22.34 -0.36 -5.14
C LEU A 192 23.59 -0.42 -6.02
N GLU A 193 24.45 -1.42 -5.82
CA GLU A 193 25.63 -1.66 -6.66
C GLU A 193 25.24 -1.92 -8.12
N THR A 194 24.21 -2.75 -8.36
CA THR A 194 23.71 -3.02 -9.70
C THR A 194 23.16 -1.75 -10.36
N ARG A 195 22.40 -0.94 -9.62
CA ARG A 195 21.87 0.34 -10.10
C ARG A 195 23.00 1.28 -10.49
N ASP A 196 23.99 1.45 -9.62
CA ASP A 196 25.08 2.40 -9.83
C ASP A 196 25.95 1.99 -11.03
N ALA A 197 26.23 0.69 -11.20
CA ALA A 197 26.91 0.17 -12.37
C ALA A 197 26.12 0.43 -13.67
N LEU A 198 24.80 0.25 -13.65
CA LEU A 198 23.96 0.53 -14.82
C LEU A 198 23.93 2.03 -15.14
N ILE A 199 23.87 2.91 -14.13
CA ILE A 199 23.94 4.36 -14.32
C ILE A 199 25.27 4.75 -14.96
N GLU A 200 26.41 4.23 -14.48
CA GLU A 200 27.73 4.53 -15.06
C GLU A 200 27.81 4.15 -16.54
N ILE A 201 27.28 2.98 -16.91
CA ILE A 201 27.22 2.50 -18.29
C ILE A 201 26.40 3.47 -19.16
N ILE A 202 25.24 3.91 -18.67
CA ILE A 202 24.35 4.83 -19.40
C ILE A 202 24.99 6.21 -19.54
N GLU A 203 25.48 6.81 -18.45
CA GLU A 203 26.05 8.15 -18.44
C GLU A 203 27.26 8.28 -19.36
N HIS A 204 28.09 7.25 -19.42
CA HIS A 204 29.27 7.23 -20.29
C HIS A 204 29.02 6.56 -21.65
N SER A 205 27.78 6.16 -21.95
CA SER A 205 27.40 5.43 -23.17
C SER A 205 28.35 4.25 -23.46
N ARG A 206 28.80 3.57 -22.40
CA ARG A 206 29.71 2.42 -22.52
C ARG A 206 28.91 1.19 -22.95
N ASP A 207 29.54 0.32 -23.73
CA ASP A 207 28.95 -0.99 -23.98
C ASP A 207 28.99 -1.82 -22.68
N PRO A 208 27.85 -2.32 -22.17
CA PRO A 208 27.82 -3.21 -21.00
C PRO A 208 28.58 -4.53 -21.25
N GLY A 209 28.90 -4.84 -22.50
CA GLY A 209 29.59 -6.05 -22.90
C GLY A 209 28.66 -7.27 -22.88
N MET A 210 29.26 -8.42 -23.21
CA MET A 210 28.53 -9.67 -23.27
C MET A 210 28.29 -10.26 -21.89
N PRO A 211 27.07 -10.77 -21.59
CA PRO A 211 26.82 -11.46 -20.34
C PRO A 211 27.60 -12.78 -20.30
N VAL A 212 27.99 -13.22 -19.09
CA VAL A 212 28.63 -14.52 -18.85
C VAL A 212 27.79 -15.68 -19.44
N ARG A 213 26.47 -15.53 -19.45
CA ARG A 213 25.55 -16.47 -20.10
C ARG A 213 24.49 -15.72 -20.91
N CYS A 214 24.63 -15.73 -22.24
CA CYS A 214 23.63 -15.17 -23.15
C CYS A 214 22.40 -16.09 -23.26
N TYR A 215 21.20 -15.57 -22.98
CA TYR A 215 19.97 -16.34 -23.11
C TYR A 215 19.54 -16.49 -24.59
N PRO A 216 18.96 -17.64 -25.00
CA PRO A 216 18.57 -17.88 -26.39
C PRO A 216 17.59 -16.84 -26.95
N TYR A 217 16.70 -16.34 -26.09
CA TYR A 217 15.64 -15.37 -26.39
C TYR A 217 16.06 -13.90 -26.13
N CYS A 218 17.35 -13.63 -25.91
CA CYS A 218 17.81 -12.25 -25.70
C CYS A 218 17.52 -11.39 -26.95
N PRO A 219 16.76 -10.27 -26.83
CA PRO A 219 16.41 -9.45 -27.98
C PRO A 219 17.64 -8.75 -28.61
N TYR A 220 18.67 -8.48 -27.81
CA TYR A 220 19.90 -7.81 -28.24
C TYR A 220 20.94 -8.76 -28.85
N ARG A 221 20.66 -10.07 -28.91
CA ARG A 221 21.62 -11.10 -29.36
C ARG A 221 22.21 -10.83 -30.74
N LYS A 222 21.43 -10.28 -31.67
CA LYS A 222 21.89 -9.93 -33.02
C LYS A 222 22.77 -8.68 -33.06
N ILE A 223 22.61 -7.77 -32.09
CA ILE A 223 23.38 -6.53 -31.98
C ILE A 223 24.76 -6.87 -31.42
N CYS A 224 24.81 -7.54 -30.26
CA CYS A 224 26.08 -7.89 -29.62
C CYS A 224 26.99 -8.82 -30.44
N TRP A 225 26.44 -9.59 -31.39
CA TRP A 225 27.22 -10.42 -32.32
C TRP A 225 27.54 -9.75 -33.65
N ARG A 226 26.94 -8.60 -33.96
CA ARG A 226 27.34 -7.78 -35.12
C ARG A 226 28.62 -7.00 -34.87
N ASP A 227 28.84 -6.55 -33.64
CA ASP A 227 30.05 -5.79 -33.23
C ASP A 227 31.32 -6.68 -33.10
N LYS A 228 31.26 -7.94 -33.56
CA LYS A 228 32.39 -8.87 -33.63
C LYS A 228 33.04 -8.97 -35.03
N SER A 229 32.53 -8.26 -36.03
CA SER A 229 33.06 -8.27 -37.42
C SER A 229 33.86 -7.02 -37.74
#